data_AF-A0A4Q5TCV0-F1
#
_entry.id   AF-A0A4Q5TCV0-F1
#
_cell.length_a   1.000
_cell.length_b   1.000
_cell.length_c   1.000
_cell.angle_alpha   90.00
_cell.angle_beta   90.00
_cell.angle_gamma   90.00
#
_symmetry.space_group_name_H-M   'P 1'
#
loop_
_entity.id
_entity.type
_entity.pdbx_description
1 polymer ?
#
loop_
_entity_poly.entity_id
_entity_poly.type
_entity_poly.pdbx_seq_one_letter_code
_entity_poly.pdbx_strand_id
1 'polypeptide(L)'
;MKKIAPLLYCFVAVIMFMSCKKDNYPGGVPYNYIGMLDLRGIYDGTDKVLTKEILFGGEKIAGVVISDHRGGNSPANLLILQDARRLNLIRGIAIDLGANAADYVPGDSLEVDVVGATLTKVAGILQLKGVEPADVKLVSSGNAISVPIVKSNAIIAYPDQYESTLLTVAKGIFDNSYPSGTRYVGNKILKDGFGSLLLHTEPTAAYANDSLPFLSNFTGILLNYNTDTVPQLWPRSAADINILALVPPKLAALIITGYLADVQGTSVGDSSYEYVQLMATRDIDFTVNNFSMVTTNNAGAATPTGFPANGWATGGLRTYKININSGTISKGQYLYVGSNKNIWGPGSTDISSAKWFTKAYASTPGDGFGNAATNLLANSGNAAGIAIFDQTNVTADSIPVDVIFYGGNGSVYSPGPPARGYRITNTDYYDTRNPANQALQPYFNMGSNTGKLGFAGANFSKLGGTYSILTGRWSTARTLTQVPLTLSSPLSVLEGATTIEE
;
A
#
# COMPACT_ATOMS: atom_id res chain seq x y z
N MET A 1 -42.29 -62.52 -54.37
CA MET A 1 -42.38 -61.40 -53.40
C MET A 1 -41.11 -61.34 -52.54
N LYS A 2 -39.99 -60.74 -53.04
CA LYS A 2 -38.69 -60.75 -52.33
C LYS A 2 -37.75 -59.57 -52.61
N LYS A 3 -38.25 -58.38 -53.01
CA LYS A 3 -37.36 -57.21 -53.27
C LYS A 3 -37.90 -55.84 -52.84
N ILE A 4 -38.89 -55.77 -51.93
CA ILE A 4 -39.45 -54.47 -51.49
C ILE A 4 -38.87 -54.00 -50.15
N ALA A 5 -38.45 -54.91 -49.27
CA ALA A 5 -37.90 -54.56 -47.96
C ALA A 5 -36.59 -53.74 -47.98
N PRO A 6 -35.58 -54.04 -48.83
CA PRO A 6 -34.33 -53.26 -48.80
C PRO A 6 -34.48 -51.86 -49.42
N LEU A 7 -35.46 -51.64 -50.31
CA LEU A 7 -35.74 -50.32 -50.87
C LEU A 7 -36.41 -49.40 -49.84
N LEU A 8 -37.27 -49.95 -48.98
CA LEU A 8 -37.98 -49.20 -47.94
C LEU A 8 -37.02 -48.73 -46.82
N TYR A 9 -36.02 -49.55 -46.46
CA TYR A 9 -35.01 -49.17 -45.46
C TYR A 9 -34.05 -48.08 -45.97
N CYS A 10 -33.68 -48.09 -47.26
CA CYS A 10 -32.89 -47.00 -47.84
C CYS A 10 -33.69 -45.68 -47.94
N PHE A 11 -34.99 -45.74 -48.20
CA PHE A 11 -35.82 -44.53 -48.28
C PHE A 11 -36.04 -43.86 -46.90
N VAL A 12 -36.14 -44.65 -45.83
CA VAL A 12 -36.25 -44.13 -44.45
C VAL A 12 -34.92 -43.56 -43.94
N ALA A 13 -33.78 -44.14 -44.33
CA ALA A 13 -32.46 -43.63 -43.96
C ALA A 13 -32.13 -42.28 -44.62
N VAL A 14 -32.55 -42.05 -45.87
CA VAL A 14 -32.34 -40.76 -46.57
C VAL A 14 -33.19 -39.63 -45.96
N ILE A 15 -34.35 -39.94 -45.39
CA ILE A 15 -35.20 -38.94 -44.70
C ILE A 15 -34.59 -38.54 -43.34
N MET A 16 -33.85 -39.42 -42.67
CA MET A 16 -33.20 -39.10 -41.38
C MET A 16 -31.92 -38.25 -41.51
N PHE A 17 -31.34 -38.11 -42.70
CA PHE A 17 -30.22 -37.18 -42.97
C PHE A 17 -30.66 -35.81 -43.52
N MET A 18 -31.96 -35.59 -43.75
CA MET A 18 -32.51 -34.29 -44.18
C MET A 18 -33.13 -33.45 -43.06
N SER A 19 -32.96 -33.86 -41.79
CA SER A 19 -33.44 -33.11 -40.63
C SER A 19 -32.29 -32.53 -39.78
N CYS A 20 -31.41 -31.77 -40.42
CA CYS A 20 -30.85 -30.57 -39.78
C CYS A 20 -31.39 -29.37 -40.56
N LYS A 21 -32.64 -29.01 -40.26
CA LYS A 21 -33.23 -27.77 -40.76
C LYS A 21 -32.42 -26.62 -40.14
N LYS A 22 -31.76 -25.83 -40.99
CA LYS A 22 -31.20 -24.53 -40.65
C LYS A 22 -32.37 -23.66 -40.18
N ASP A 23 -32.29 -23.15 -38.96
CA ASP A 23 -33.38 -22.42 -38.32
C ASP A 23 -33.99 -21.36 -39.24
N ASN A 24 -35.27 -21.52 -39.53
CA ASN A 24 -36.15 -20.45 -39.94
C ASN A 24 -37.46 -20.71 -39.18
N TYR A 25 -37.49 -20.30 -37.91
CA TYR A 25 -38.72 -20.16 -37.15
C TYR A 25 -39.43 -18.91 -37.69
N PRO A 26 -40.54 -19.06 -38.43
CA PRO A 26 -41.20 -17.92 -39.04
C PRO A 26 -41.77 -17.02 -37.94
N GLY A 27 -41.23 -15.80 -37.81
CA GLY A 27 -41.73 -14.78 -36.87
C GLY A 27 -40.82 -14.47 -35.67
N GLY A 28 -39.70 -15.17 -35.48
CA GLY A 28 -38.68 -14.76 -34.52
C GLY A 28 -37.83 -13.64 -35.11
N VAL A 29 -38.03 -12.38 -34.72
CA VAL A 29 -37.14 -11.28 -35.10
C VAL A 29 -35.90 -11.37 -34.21
N PRO A 30 -34.68 -11.57 -34.77
CA PRO A 30 -33.45 -11.54 -33.99
C PRO A 30 -33.36 -10.25 -33.17
N TYR A 31 -32.82 -10.35 -31.95
CA TYR A 31 -32.63 -9.18 -31.10
C TYR A 31 -31.65 -8.22 -31.78
N ASN A 32 -32.01 -6.95 -31.95
CA ASN A 32 -31.24 -5.98 -32.75
C ASN A 32 -29.82 -5.69 -32.21
N TYR A 33 -29.46 -6.20 -31.02
CA TYR A 33 -28.17 -5.98 -30.40
C TYR A 33 -27.30 -7.23 -30.41
N ILE A 34 -26.05 -7.08 -30.81
CA ILE A 34 -24.99 -8.06 -30.57
C ILE A 34 -24.28 -7.71 -29.25
N GLY A 35 -23.98 -8.71 -28.42
CA GLY A 35 -23.17 -8.52 -27.21
C GLY A 35 -21.70 -8.32 -27.55
N MET A 36 -20.93 -7.55 -26.76
CA MET A 36 -19.53 -7.29 -27.06
C MET A 36 -18.68 -8.56 -27.08
N LEU A 37 -19.04 -9.57 -26.28
CA LEU A 37 -18.39 -10.89 -26.32
C LEU A 37 -18.51 -11.54 -27.71
N ASP A 38 -19.72 -11.55 -28.26
CA ASP A 38 -20.02 -12.19 -29.54
C ASP A 38 -19.44 -11.36 -30.71
N LEU A 39 -19.53 -10.03 -30.65
CA LEU A 39 -18.91 -9.12 -31.63
C LEU A 39 -17.41 -9.35 -31.74
N ARG A 40 -16.70 -9.38 -30.61
CA ARG A 40 -15.25 -9.60 -30.60
C ARG A 40 -14.88 -10.97 -31.19
N GLY A 41 -15.71 -11.98 -30.93
CA GLY A 41 -15.53 -13.34 -31.46
C GLY A 41 -15.65 -13.46 -32.99
N ILE A 42 -16.18 -12.44 -33.68
CA ILE A 42 -16.24 -12.38 -35.15
C ILE A 42 -14.84 -12.16 -35.76
N TYR A 43 -13.94 -11.48 -35.03
CA TYR A 43 -12.60 -11.21 -35.53
C TYR A 43 -11.71 -12.45 -35.44
N ASP A 44 -11.24 -12.93 -36.59
CA ASP A 44 -10.41 -14.13 -36.75
C ASP A 44 -8.97 -13.80 -37.18
N GLY A 45 -8.55 -12.54 -37.02
CA GLY A 45 -7.26 -12.03 -37.50
C GLY A 45 -7.35 -11.32 -38.85
N THR A 46 -8.53 -11.26 -39.48
CA THR A 46 -8.77 -10.51 -40.72
C THR A 46 -9.86 -9.48 -40.56
N ASP A 47 -9.75 -8.36 -41.29
CA ASP A 47 -10.75 -7.30 -41.29
C ASP A 47 -12.12 -7.83 -41.74
N LYS A 48 -13.17 -7.48 -40.99
CA LYS A 48 -14.55 -7.86 -41.29
C LYS A 48 -15.42 -6.63 -41.46
N VAL A 49 -15.97 -6.43 -42.65
CA VAL A 49 -17.08 -5.49 -42.86
C VAL A 49 -18.33 -6.12 -42.26
N LEU A 50 -18.95 -5.45 -41.30
CA LEU A 50 -20.07 -5.99 -40.55
C LEU A 50 -21.36 -5.88 -41.37
N THR A 51 -22.02 -7.02 -41.58
CA THR A 51 -23.36 -7.10 -42.17
C THR A 51 -24.30 -7.77 -41.17
N LYS A 52 -25.62 -7.66 -41.39
CA LYS A 52 -26.61 -8.32 -40.52
C LYS A 52 -26.37 -9.82 -40.42
N GLU A 53 -25.92 -10.46 -41.51
CA GLU A 53 -25.63 -11.89 -41.54
C GLU A 53 -24.44 -12.24 -40.63
N ILE A 54 -23.36 -11.45 -40.68
CA ILE A 54 -22.17 -11.63 -39.82
C ILE A 54 -22.51 -11.37 -38.34
N LEU A 55 -23.44 -10.44 -38.09
CA LEU A 55 -23.91 -10.07 -36.76
C LEU A 55 -25.04 -10.99 -36.23
N PHE A 56 -25.31 -12.12 -36.88
CA PHE A 56 -26.38 -13.07 -36.48
C PHE A 56 -27.78 -12.44 -36.40
N GLY A 57 -28.06 -11.47 -37.27
CA GLY A 57 -29.30 -10.69 -37.30
C GLY A 57 -29.28 -9.43 -36.45
N GLY A 58 -28.21 -9.19 -35.69
CA GLY A 58 -27.99 -7.93 -34.98
C GLY A 58 -27.61 -6.79 -35.92
N GLU A 59 -27.82 -5.56 -35.45
CA GLU A 59 -27.48 -4.32 -36.18
C GLU A 59 -26.66 -3.37 -35.30
N LYS A 60 -26.81 -3.48 -33.98
CA LYS A 60 -26.33 -2.50 -33.04
C LYS A 60 -25.51 -3.12 -31.92
N ILE A 61 -24.68 -2.30 -31.31
CA ILE A 61 -24.07 -2.57 -30.02
C ILE A 61 -24.61 -1.57 -29.00
N ALA A 62 -24.53 -1.93 -27.73
CA ALA A 62 -24.76 -0.97 -26.66
C ALA A 62 -23.72 -1.16 -25.57
N GLY A 63 -23.34 -0.07 -24.92
CA GLY A 63 -22.32 -0.11 -23.88
C GLY A 63 -22.29 1.18 -23.08
N VAL A 64 -21.52 1.15 -22.01
CA VAL A 64 -21.22 2.34 -21.20
C VAL A 64 -19.84 2.83 -21.58
N VAL A 65 -19.70 4.14 -21.80
CA VAL A 65 -18.45 4.81 -22.11
C VAL A 65 -17.50 4.70 -20.92
N ILE A 66 -16.27 4.29 -21.21
CA ILE A 66 -15.18 4.22 -20.23
C ILE A 66 -14.02 5.13 -20.56
N SER A 67 -13.80 5.49 -21.83
CA SER A 67 -12.80 6.49 -22.24
C SER A 67 -13.12 7.87 -21.66
N ASP A 68 -12.07 8.61 -21.26
CA ASP A 68 -12.20 10.00 -20.78
C ASP A 68 -11.12 10.88 -21.42
N HIS A 69 -11.50 11.62 -22.46
CA HIS A 69 -10.58 12.50 -23.18
C HIS A 69 -10.19 13.74 -22.38
N ARG A 70 -10.95 14.10 -21.33
CA ARG A 70 -10.67 15.27 -20.48
C ARG A 70 -9.42 15.08 -19.62
N GLY A 71 -9.09 13.83 -19.29
CA GLY A 71 -7.93 13.48 -18.46
C GLY A 71 -6.59 13.51 -19.22
N GLY A 72 -6.63 13.58 -20.56
CA GLY A 72 -5.45 13.69 -21.42
C GLY A 72 -4.62 12.41 -21.56
N ASN A 73 -5.08 11.27 -21.01
CA ASN A 73 -4.45 9.95 -21.15
C ASN A 73 -5.36 8.90 -21.80
N SER A 74 -6.45 9.29 -22.47
CA SER A 74 -7.20 8.34 -23.30
C SER A 74 -6.59 8.30 -24.70
N PRO A 75 -6.59 7.15 -25.40
CA PRO A 75 -6.11 7.08 -26.77
C PRO A 75 -6.85 8.06 -27.66
N ALA A 76 -6.12 8.88 -28.41
CA ALA A 76 -6.72 9.87 -29.30
C ALA A 76 -7.69 9.21 -30.29
N ASN A 77 -8.79 9.90 -30.60
CA ASN A 77 -9.84 9.51 -31.55
C ASN A 77 -10.70 8.30 -31.18
N LEU A 78 -10.37 7.57 -30.10
CA LEU A 78 -11.09 6.36 -29.75
C LEU A 78 -12.14 6.62 -28.68
N LEU A 79 -13.38 6.25 -29.00
CA LEU A 79 -14.44 6.06 -28.02
C LEU A 79 -14.41 4.61 -27.55
N ILE A 80 -14.30 4.37 -26.26
CA ILE A 80 -14.21 3.00 -25.72
C ILE A 80 -15.44 2.70 -24.88
N LEU A 81 -16.15 1.63 -25.26
CA LEU A 81 -17.36 1.16 -24.60
C LEU A 81 -17.11 -0.20 -23.96
N GLN A 82 -17.74 -0.44 -22.80
CA GLN A 82 -17.82 -1.78 -22.23
C GLN A 82 -19.27 -2.17 -21.88
N ASP A 83 -19.50 -3.48 -21.85
CA ASP A 83 -20.79 -4.09 -21.62
C ASP A 83 -20.61 -5.48 -20.96
N ALA A 84 -21.65 -5.97 -20.30
CA ALA A 84 -21.66 -7.28 -19.65
C ALA A 84 -22.95 -8.08 -19.91
N ARG A 85 -23.76 -7.71 -20.93
CA ARG A 85 -25.05 -8.36 -21.20
C ARG A 85 -24.88 -9.84 -21.53
N ARG A 86 -23.76 -10.21 -22.14
CA ARG A 86 -23.46 -11.60 -22.51
C ARG A 86 -22.72 -12.31 -21.38
N LEU A 87 -23.39 -13.28 -20.75
CA LEU A 87 -22.84 -14.15 -19.71
C LEU A 87 -22.31 -13.41 -18.47
N ASN A 88 -22.69 -12.14 -18.26
CA ASN A 88 -22.14 -11.28 -17.21
C ASN A 88 -20.61 -11.12 -17.28
N LEU A 89 -20.04 -11.29 -18.48
CA LEU A 89 -18.61 -11.11 -18.74
C LEU A 89 -18.38 -9.71 -19.29
N ILE A 90 -17.62 -8.90 -18.57
CA ILE A 90 -17.27 -7.55 -19.03
C ILE A 90 -16.38 -7.67 -20.27
N ARG A 91 -16.83 -7.09 -21.38
CA ARG A 91 -16.09 -6.98 -22.64
C ARG A 91 -16.24 -5.57 -23.16
N GLY A 92 -15.22 -5.09 -23.85
CA GLY A 92 -15.31 -3.80 -24.49
C GLY A 92 -14.74 -3.77 -25.89
N ILE A 93 -15.01 -2.64 -26.55
CA ILE A 93 -14.62 -2.38 -27.93
C ILE A 93 -14.24 -0.91 -28.05
N ALA A 94 -13.21 -0.63 -28.85
CA ALA A 94 -12.89 0.73 -29.26
C ALA A 94 -13.62 1.06 -30.57
N ILE A 95 -14.00 2.32 -30.73
CA ILE A 95 -14.65 2.85 -31.93
C ILE A 95 -13.85 4.08 -32.36
N ASP A 96 -13.36 4.07 -33.59
CA ASP A 96 -12.69 5.22 -34.19
C ASP A 96 -13.75 6.23 -34.65
N LEU A 97 -13.96 7.27 -33.85
CA LEU A 97 -14.88 8.39 -34.12
C LEU A 97 -14.15 9.70 -34.40
N GLY A 98 -12.82 9.66 -34.59
CA GLY A 98 -12.04 10.88 -34.72
C GLY A 98 -12.22 11.83 -33.52
N ALA A 99 -12.23 13.14 -33.79
CA ALA A 99 -12.41 14.15 -32.76
C ALA A 99 -13.75 14.03 -31.99
N ASN A 100 -14.78 13.43 -32.60
CA ASN A 100 -16.09 13.26 -31.96
C ASN A 100 -16.09 12.24 -30.81
N ALA A 101 -15.04 11.43 -30.66
CA ALA A 101 -14.90 10.57 -29.49
C ALA A 101 -14.90 11.36 -28.16
N ALA A 102 -14.44 12.61 -28.18
CA ALA A 102 -14.41 13.49 -27.01
C ALA A 102 -15.79 14.06 -26.62
N ASP A 103 -16.82 13.90 -27.46
CA ASP A 103 -18.17 14.38 -27.18
C ASP A 103 -18.90 13.50 -26.14
N TYR A 104 -18.36 12.31 -25.85
CA TYR A 104 -18.91 11.34 -24.91
C TYR A 104 -18.04 11.19 -23.67
N VAL A 105 -18.66 11.09 -22.50
CA VAL A 105 -17.96 11.05 -21.21
C VAL A 105 -18.21 9.74 -20.46
N PRO A 106 -17.32 9.33 -19.53
CA PRO A 106 -17.51 8.12 -18.75
C PRO A 106 -18.89 8.06 -18.07
N GLY A 107 -19.57 6.92 -18.24
CA GLY A 107 -20.91 6.70 -17.68
C GLY A 107 -22.04 7.01 -18.65
N ASP A 108 -21.77 7.59 -19.83
CA ASP A 108 -22.76 7.65 -20.92
C ASP A 108 -23.07 6.24 -21.41
N SER A 109 -24.35 5.90 -21.53
CA SER A 109 -24.81 4.67 -22.17
C SER A 109 -25.19 4.99 -23.61
N LEU A 110 -24.55 4.29 -24.54
CA LEU A 110 -24.74 4.49 -25.97
C LEU A 110 -25.35 3.25 -26.63
N GLU A 111 -26.12 3.51 -27.67
CA GLU A 111 -26.52 2.55 -28.70
C GLU A 111 -25.83 2.98 -30.00
N VAL A 112 -25.15 2.06 -30.67
CA VAL A 112 -24.36 2.36 -31.88
C VAL A 112 -24.75 1.41 -32.99
N ASP A 113 -25.14 1.94 -34.15
CA ASP A 113 -25.29 1.16 -35.37
C ASP A 113 -23.91 0.79 -35.93
N VAL A 114 -23.70 -0.50 -36.19
CA VAL A 114 -22.40 -1.02 -36.61
C VAL A 114 -22.46 -1.69 -37.98
N VAL A 115 -23.62 -1.70 -38.65
CA VAL A 115 -23.73 -2.27 -40.00
C VAL A 115 -22.97 -1.38 -40.98
N GLY A 116 -22.09 -1.98 -41.78
CA GLY A 116 -21.21 -1.28 -42.71
C GLY A 116 -19.87 -0.84 -42.10
N ALA A 117 -19.75 -0.81 -40.77
CA ALA A 117 -18.48 -0.59 -40.11
C ALA A 117 -17.53 -1.79 -40.29
N THR A 118 -16.22 -1.54 -40.21
CA THR A 118 -15.20 -2.58 -40.30
C THR A 118 -14.64 -2.89 -38.92
N LEU A 119 -14.74 -4.14 -38.49
CA LEU A 119 -14.05 -4.68 -37.32
C LEU A 119 -12.61 -5.04 -37.73
N THR A 120 -11.64 -4.35 -37.15
CA THR A 120 -10.21 -4.41 -37.54
C THR A 120 -9.29 -4.22 -36.34
N LYS A 121 -7.99 -4.52 -36.49
CA LYS A 121 -6.95 -4.19 -35.50
C LYS A 121 -6.09 -3.04 -36.00
N VAL A 122 -5.98 -1.97 -35.22
CA VAL A 122 -5.09 -0.83 -35.50
C VAL A 122 -4.17 -0.63 -34.31
N ALA A 123 -2.85 -0.65 -34.57
CA ALA A 123 -1.83 -0.60 -33.52
C ALA A 123 -2.07 -1.64 -32.39
N GLY A 124 -2.57 -2.83 -32.76
CA GLY A 124 -2.88 -3.94 -31.85
C GLY A 124 -4.26 -3.86 -31.18
N ILE A 125 -4.93 -2.70 -31.17
CA ILE A 125 -6.26 -2.51 -30.56
C ILE A 125 -7.35 -3.01 -31.52
N LEU A 126 -8.20 -3.93 -31.04
CA LEU A 126 -9.42 -4.32 -31.75
C LEU A 126 -10.45 -3.19 -31.70
N GLN A 127 -10.84 -2.68 -32.86
CA GLN A 127 -11.72 -1.53 -32.98
C GLN A 127 -12.67 -1.59 -34.18
N LEU A 128 -13.73 -0.78 -34.11
CA LEU A 128 -14.65 -0.51 -35.20
C LEU A 128 -14.23 0.76 -35.94
N LYS A 129 -14.17 0.68 -37.28
CA LYS A 129 -13.87 1.82 -38.16
C LYS A 129 -15.03 2.08 -39.11
N GLY A 130 -15.29 3.36 -39.41
CA GLY A 130 -16.36 3.77 -40.32
C GLY A 130 -17.73 3.88 -39.66
N VAL A 131 -17.77 3.95 -38.33
CA VAL A 131 -18.95 4.41 -37.58
C VAL A 131 -18.96 5.94 -37.65
N GLU A 132 -20.09 6.53 -38.01
CA GLU A 132 -20.25 7.98 -38.06
C GLU A 132 -20.96 8.50 -36.79
N PRO A 133 -20.82 9.79 -36.42
CA PRO A 133 -21.53 10.35 -35.27
C PRO A 133 -23.06 10.17 -35.33
N ALA A 134 -23.64 10.12 -36.54
CA ALA A 134 -25.07 9.89 -36.73
C ALA A 134 -25.53 8.47 -36.36
N ASP A 135 -24.59 7.51 -36.32
CA ASP A 135 -24.85 6.12 -35.95
C ASP A 135 -24.85 5.93 -34.42
N VAL A 136 -24.39 6.94 -33.68
CA VAL A 136 -24.24 6.90 -32.23
C VAL A 136 -25.39 7.65 -31.56
N LYS A 137 -26.14 6.94 -30.72
CA LYS A 137 -27.25 7.48 -29.96
C LYS A 137 -26.96 7.41 -28.47
N LEU A 138 -26.93 8.57 -27.82
CA LEU A 138 -26.93 8.67 -26.36
C LEU A 138 -28.29 8.21 -25.80
N VAL A 139 -28.26 7.23 -24.90
CA VAL A 139 -29.46 6.67 -24.25
C VAL A 139 -29.66 7.29 -22.87
N SER A 140 -28.59 7.36 -22.07
CA SER A 140 -28.59 7.96 -20.73
C SER A 140 -27.17 8.37 -20.33
N SER A 141 -27.03 9.19 -19.29
CA SER A 141 -25.75 9.66 -18.77
C SER A 141 -25.61 9.40 -17.27
N GLY A 142 -24.36 9.40 -16.77
CA GLY A 142 -24.07 9.22 -15.34
C GLY A 142 -24.32 7.81 -14.80
N ASN A 143 -24.32 6.81 -15.67
CA ASN A 143 -24.50 5.42 -15.27
C ASN A 143 -23.26 4.89 -14.52
N ALA A 144 -23.48 3.97 -13.59
CA ALA A 144 -22.38 3.30 -12.89
C ALA A 144 -21.57 2.41 -13.85
N ILE A 145 -20.25 2.46 -13.73
CA ILE A 145 -19.33 1.62 -14.49
C ILE A 145 -18.83 0.50 -13.58
N SER A 146 -18.94 -0.75 -14.03
CA SER A 146 -18.36 -1.89 -13.31
C SER A 146 -16.84 -1.91 -13.51
N VAL A 147 -16.08 -1.88 -12.42
CA VAL A 147 -14.60 -1.86 -12.43
C VAL A 147 -14.10 -3.02 -11.55
N PRO A 148 -13.87 -4.21 -12.14
CA PRO A 148 -13.36 -5.34 -11.38
C PRO A 148 -11.90 -5.11 -10.96
N ILE A 149 -11.51 -5.70 -9.82
CA ILE A 149 -10.08 -5.80 -9.45
C ILE A 149 -9.52 -7.06 -10.10
N VAL A 150 -8.47 -6.90 -10.90
CA VAL A 150 -7.85 -8.01 -11.65
C VAL A 150 -6.34 -8.03 -11.39
N LYS A 151 -5.81 -9.22 -11.20
CA LYS A 151 -4.37 -9.46 -11.01
C LYS A 151 -3.67 -9.52 -12.36
N SER A 152 -2.43 -9.04 -12.44
CA SER A 152 -1.71 -8.97 -13.71
C SER A 152 -1.50 -10.33 -14.37
N ASN A 153 -1.35 -11.41 -13.61
CA ASN A 153 -1.18 -12.75 -14.18
C ASN A 153 -2.38 -13.20 -15.04
N ALA A 154 -3.60 -12.84 -14.65
CA ALA A 154 -4.80 -13.15 -15.42
C ALA A 154 -4.86 -12.33 -16.71
N ILE A 155 -4.48 -11.05 -16.63
CA ILE A 155 -4.39 -10.14 -17.80
C ILE A 155 -3.37 -10.67 -18.80
N ILE A 156 -2.18 -11.07 -18.33
CA ILE A 156 -1.10 -11.60 -19.17
C ILE A 156 -1.49 -12.94 -19.80
N ALA A 157 -2.18 -13.82 -19.07
CA ALA A 157 -2.61 -15.11 -19.59
C ALA A 157 -3.74 -15.01 -20.64
N TYR A 158 -4.60 -13.99 -20.52
CA TYR A 158 -5.80 -13.84 -21.34
C TYR A 158 -6.03 -12.38 -21.80
N PRO A 159 -5.07 -11.77 -22.53
CA PRO A 159 -5.12 -10.35 -22.87
C PRO A 159 -6.39 -9.95 -23.63
N ASP A 160 -6.85 -10.78 -24.56
CA ASP A 160 -8.06 -10.53 -25.36
C ASP A 160 -9.35 -10.48 -24.53
N GLN A 161 -9.38 -11.04 -23.32
CA GLN A 161 -10.56 -10.97 -22.45
C GLN A 161 -10.68 -9.63 -21.72
N TYR A 162 -9.56 -8.92 -21.54
CA TYR A 162 -9.48 -7.67 -20.77
C TYR A 162 -9.27 -6.44 -21.66
N GLU A 163 -8.85 -6.63 -22.91
CA GLU A 163 -8.74 -5.53 -23.88
C GLU A 163 -10.04 -4.70 -23.96
N SER A 164 -9.88 -3.39 -23.97
CA SER A 164 -10.93 -2.37 -24.01
C SER A 164 -11.89 -2.43 -22.82
N THR A 165 -11.44 -2.95 -21.66
CA THR A 165 -12.21 -2.93 -20.40
C THR A 165 -11.55 -2.02 -19.36
N LEU A 166 -12.37 -1.43 -18.49
CA LEU A 166 -11.92 -0.65 -17.34
C LEU A 166 -11.80 -1.56 -16.12
N LEU A 167 -10.61 -1.65 -15.52
CA LEU A 167 -10.37 -2.46 -14.33
C LEU A 167 -9.36 -1.81 -13.39
N THR A 168 -9.24 -2.35 -12.19
CA THR A 168 -8.24 -1.92 -11.19
C THR A 168 -7.18 -3.00 -10.99
N VAL A 169 -5.91 -2.60 -11.08
CA VAL A 169 -4.76 -3.37 -10.57
C VAL A 169 -4.43 -2.82 -9.18
N ALA A 170 -4.66 -3.63 -8.14
CA ALA A 170 -4.50 -3.21 -6.75
C ALA A 170 -3.07 -3.45 -6.25
N LYS A 171 -2.62 -2.60 -5.32
CA LYS A 171 -1.30 -2.69 -4.67
C LYS A 171 -0.14 -2.77 -5.67
N GLY A 172 -0.23 -2.00 -6.75
CA GLY A 172 0.81 -1.86 -7.74
C GLY A 172 2.00 -1.07 -7.21
N ILE A 173 3.21 -1.60 -7.47
CA ILE A 173 4.50 -0.99 -7.20
C ILE A 173 5.25 -0.89 -8.54
N PHE A 174 5.96 0.20 -8.77
CA PHE A 174 6.79 0.33 -9.95
C PHE A 174 8.10 -0.46 -9.82
N ASP A 175 8.64 -0.91 -10.95
CA ASP A 175 9.89 -1.66 -10.98
C ASP A 175 11.04 -0.93 -10.26
N ASN A 176 11.85 -1.67 -9.50
CA ASN A 176 12.92 -1.09 -8.68
C ASN A 176 14.11 -0.54 -9.49
N SER A 177 14.14 -0.75 -10.80
CA SER A 177 15.12 -0.13 -11.70
C SER A 177 14.86 1.35 -11.95
N TYR A 178 13.66 1.87 -11.63
CA TYR A 178 13.38 3.30 -11.80
C TYR A 178 14.07 4.14 -10.71
N PRO A 179 14.91 5.12 -11.09
CA PRO A 179 15.55 5.99 -10.12
C PRO A 179 14.53 6.90 -9.41
N SER A 180 14.91 7.39 -8.23
CA SER A 180 14.12 8.38 -7.50
C SER A 180 13.87 9.63 -8.36
N GLY A 181 12.65 10.18 -8.30
CA GLY A 181 12.24 11.33 -9.12
C GLY A 181 11.75 10.98 -10.53
N THR A 182 11.73 9.70 -10.91
CA THR A 182 11.06 9.25 -12.15
C THR A 182 9.59 9.68 -12.14
N ARG A 183 9.09 10.10 -13.31
CA ARG A 183 7.72 10.61 -13.51
C ARG A 183 6.85 9.60 -14.25
N TYR A 184 5.53 9.80 -14.24
CA TYR A 184 4.58 8.92 -14.92
C TYR A 184 4.76 8.84 -16.44
N VAL A 185 5.11 9.94 -17.10
CA VAL A 185 5.14 10.05 -18.57
C VAL A 185 5.83 8.86 -19.27
N GLY A 186 5.18 8.36 -20.32
CA GLY A 186 5.56 7.18 -21.10
C GLY A 186 5.16 5.86 -20.44
N ASN A 187 5.83 4.78 -20.83
CA ASN A 187 5.60 3.45 -20.28
C ASN A 187 6.36 3.24 -18.98
N LYS A 188 5.71 2.62 -17.99
CA LYS A 188 6.32 2.19 -16.72
C LYS A 188 5.92 0.77 -16.37
N ILE A 189 6.88 -0.04 -15.95
CA ILE A 189 6.63 -1.41 -15.50
C ILE A 189 5.96 -1.35 -14.14
N LEU A 190 4.74 -1.88 -14.07
CA LEU A 190 3.90 -1.98 -12.89
C LEU A 190 3.84 -3.45 -12.44
N LYS A 191 4.09 -3.69 -11.15
CA LYS A 191 4.07 -5.02 -10.53
C LYS A 191 3.06 -5.05 -9.40
N ASP A 192 2.21 -6.07 -9.35
CA ASP A 192 1.22 -6.28 -8.28
C ASP A 192 1.54 -7.51 -7.40
N GLY A 193 2.70 -8.12 -7.61
CA GLY A 193 3.13 -9.36 -6.96
C GLY A 193 2.71 -10.65 -7.68
N PHE A 194 1.84 -10.58 -8.69
CA PHE A 194 1.42 -11.72 -9.51
C PHE A 194 2.04 -11.71 -10.92
N GLY A 195 2.53 -10.56 -11.37
CA GLY A 195 3.19 -10.41 -12.67
C GLY A 195 3.64 -8.98 -12.93
N SER A 196 3.87 -8.65 -14.20
CA SER A 196 4.30 -7.31 -14.64
C SER A 196 3.45 -6.84 -15.81
N LEU A 197 2.89 -5.63 -15.71
CA LEU A 197 2.19 -4.92 -16.79
C LEU A 197 2.94 -3.64 -17.14
N LEU A 198 2.58 -3.03 -18.27
CA LEU A 198 2.98 -1.67 -18.58
C LEU A 198 1.84 -0.73 -18.18
N LEU A 199 2.13 0.28 -17.37
CA LEU A 199 1.27 1.44 -17.19
C LEU A 199 1.72 2.50 -18.20
N HIS A 200 0.79 2.98 -19.03
CA HIS A 200 1.05 4.01 -20.02
C HIS A 200 0.52 5.37 -19.54
N THR A 201 1.28 6.44 -19.80
CA THR A 201 0.83 7.82 -19.57
C THR A 201 1.34 8.75 -20.67
N GLU A 202 0.40 9.33 -21.40
CA GLU A 202 0.65 10.32 -22.44
C GLU A 202 1.18 11.63 -21.86
N PRO A 203 2.04 12.37 -22.59
CA PRO A 203 2.53 13.68 -22.15
C PRO A 203 1.43 14.73 -21.89
N THR A 204 0.26 14.55 -22.52
CA THR A 204 -0.91 15.43 -22.36
C THR A 204 -1.69 15.18 -21.07
N ALA A 205 -1.40 14.09 -20.35
CA ALA A 205 -2.08 13.78 -19.10
C ALA A 205 -1.67 14.78 -18.01
N ALA A 206 -2.64 15.28 -17.24
CA ALA A 206 -2.38 16.28 -16.20
C ALA A 206 -1.37 15.80 -15.11
N TYR A 207 -1.29 14.49 -14.90
CA TYR A 207 -0.41 13.84 -13.93
C TYR A 207 0.88 13.27 -14.55
N ALA A 208 1.12 13.47 -15.85
CA ALA A 208 2.28 12.91 -16.55
C ALA A 208 3.63 13.29 -15.90
N ASN A 209 3.67 14.47 -15.28
CA ASN A 209 4.87 14.99 -14.64
C ASN A 209 4.97 14.68 -13.13
N ASP A 210 3.98 14.01 -12.55
CA ASP A 210 4.01 13.63 -11.14
C ASP A 210 5.03 12.52 -10.92
N SER A 211 5.65 12.50 -9.73
CA SER A 211 6.59 11.44 -9.35
C SER A 211 5.87 10.12 -9.11
N LEU A 212 6.53 9.02 -9.43
CA LEU A 212 6.01 7.68 -9.16
C LEU A 212 5.87 7.45 -7.63
N PRO A 213 4.67 7.11 -7.12
CA PRO A 213 4.49 6.69 -5.73
C PRO A 213 5.10 5.31 -5.49
N PHE A 214 5.38 5.01 -4.23
CA PHE A 214 5.84 3.69 -3.83
C PHE A 214 4.78 2.60 -4.01
N LEU A 215 3.53 2.87 -3.60
CA LEU A 215 2.43 1.91 -3.64
C LEU A 215 1.11 2.59 -3.98
N SER A 216 0.34 2.05 -4.92
CA SER A 216 -0.97 2.61 -5.31
C SER A 216 -1.92 1.53 -5.85
N ASN A 217 -3.22 1.84 -5.90
CA ASN A 217 -4.16 1.13 -6.76
C ASN A 217 -4.31 1.92 -8.07
N PHE A 218 -4.26 1.25 -9.20
CA PHE A 218 -4.37 1.85 -10.52
C PHE A 218 -5.60 1.34 -11.24
N THR A 219 -6.54 2.22 -11.51
CA THR A 219 -7.67 1.96 -12.40
C THR A 219 -7.30 2.43 -13.80
N GLY A 220 -7.70 1.71 -14.84
CA GLY A 220 -7.38 2.11 -16.20
C GLY A 220 -7.97 1.18 -17.25
N ILE A 221 -7.94 1.64 -18.50
CA ILE A 221 -8.39 0.86 -19.65
C ILE A 221 -7.24 -0.03 -20.10
N LEU A 222 -7.51 -1.32 -20.30
CA LEU A 222 -6.51 -2.25 -20.82
C LEU A 222 -6.51 -2.20 -22.34
N LEU A 223 -5.35 -1.97 -22.94
CA LEU A 223 -5.21 -1.86 -24.39
C LEU A 223 -4.01 -2.65 -24.88
N ASN A 224 -4.20 -3.39 -25.96
CA ASN A 224 -3.13 -4.04 -26.72
C ASN A 224 -2.44 -3.01 -27.63
N TYR A 225 -1.92 -1.91 -27.07
CA TYR A 225 -1.36 -0.82 -27.86
C TYR A 225 0.10 -1.11 -28.26
N ASN A 226 0.37 -1.18 -29.56
CA ASN A 226 1.68 -1.51 -30.16
C ASN A 226 2.31 -2.81 -29.62
N THR A 227 1.49 -3.77 -29.20
CA THR A 227 1.93 -5.06 -28.67
C THR A 227 0.86 -6.12 -28.86
N ASP A 228 1.30 -7.34 -29.19
CA ASP A 228 0.44 -8.53 -29.25
C ASP A 228 0.63 -9.43 -28.02
N THR A 229 1.48 -9.05 -27.05
CA THR A 229 1.90 -9.95 -25.95
C THR A 229 1.54 -9.47 -24.55
N VAL A 230 1.75 -8.19 -24.21
CA VAL A 230 1.47 -7.67 -22.85
C VAL A 230 0.65 -6.39 -22.94
N PRO A 231 -0.65 -6.43 -22.58
CA PRO A 231 -1.50 -5.25 -22.56
C PRO A 231 -0.93 -4.12 -21.69
N GLN A 232 -1.24 -2.90 -22.10
CA GLN A 232 -0.94 -1.69 -21.35
C GLN A 232 -2.17 -1.26 -20.54
N LEU A 233 -1.97 -0.86 -19.29
CA LEU A 233 -2.96 -0.22 -18.44
C LEU A 233 -2.90 1.30 -18.63
N TRP A 234 -4.02 1.91 -19.00
CA TRP A 234 -4.14 3.35 -19.27
C TRP A 234 -5.07 4.01 -18.24
N PRO A 235 -4.56 4.50 -17.09
CA PRO A 235 -5.35 5.32 -16.17
C PRO A 235 -5.82 6.58 -16.88
N ARG A 236 -7.10 6.93 -16.80
CA ARG A 236 -7.64 8.00 -17.65
C ARG A 236 -7.30 9.38 -17.10
N SER A 237 -7.16 9.48 -15.79
CA SER A 237 -6.82 10.70 -15.06
C SER A 237 -6.17 10.39 -13.71
N ALA A 238 -5.71 11.42 -13.00
CA ALA A 238 -5.19 11.28 -11.63
C ALA A 238 -6.19 10.65 -10.66
N ALA A 239 -7.51 10.82 -10.90
CA ALA A 239 -8.55 10.24 -10.06
C ALA A 239 -8.61 8.71 -10.12
N ASP A 240 -8.06 8.11 -11.19
CA ASP A 240 -7.94 6.65 -11.31
C ASP A 240 -6.72 6.09 -10.53
N ILE A 241 -5.90 6.95 -9.91
CA ILE A 241 -4.71 6.59 -9.13
C ILE A 241 -4.98 6.85 -7.65
N ASN A 242 -5.16 5.78 -6.89
CA ASN A 242 -5.30 5.88 -5.43
C ASN A 242 -3.96 5.56 -4.74
N ILE A 243 -3.26 6.61 -4.33
CA ILE A 243 -1.94 6.50 -3.68
C ILE A 243 -2.09 5.93 -2.27
N LEU A 244 -1.48 4.78 -2.02
CA LEU A 244 -1.45 4.12 -0.72
C LEU A 244 -0.19 4.48 0.07
N ALA A 245 0.94 4.69 -0.61
CA ALA A 245 2.18 5.19 -0.02
C ALA A 245 3.01 5.94 -1.07
N LEU A 246 3.46 7.16 -0.74
CA LEU A 246 4.35 7.95 -1.58
C LEU A 246 5.80 7.47 -1.52
N VAL A 247 6.24 7.00 -0.35
CA VAL A 247 7.61 6.56 -0.09
C VAL A 247 7.60 5.15 0.49
N PRO A 248 8.67 4.36 0.29
CA PRO A 248 8.82 3.08 0.94
C PRO A 248 8.69 3.21 2.47
N PRO A 249 8.10 2.22 3.15
CA PRO A 249 8.08 2.23 4.60
C PRO A 249 9.51 2.22 5.14
N LYS A 250 9.78 3.05 6.14
CA LYS A 250 11.07 3.05 6.82
C LYS A 250 11.14 1.81 7.71
N LEU A 251 12.03 0.88 7.39
CA LEU A 251 12.23 -0.32 8.19
C LEU A 251 13.00 0.03 9.48
N ALA A 252 12.40 -0.26 10.63
CA ALA A 252 13.06 -0.15 11.93
C ALA A 252 14.10 -1.27 12.08
N ALA A 253 15.38 -0.95 11.91
CA ALA A 253 16.48 -1.90 12.10
C ALA A 253 16.65 -2.32 13.58
N LEU A 254 16.27 -1.43 14.50
CA LEU A 254 16.17 -1.69 15.94
C LEU A 254 14.76 -1.32 16.40
N ILE A 255 14.13 -2.23 17.15
CA ILE A 255 12.79 -2.05 17.72
C ILE A 255 12.83 -2.16 19.25
N ILE A 256 11.95 -1.43 19.93
CA ILE A 256 11.82 -1.40 21.38
C ILE A 256 10.97 -2.59 21.83
N THR A 257 11.55 -3.47 22.65
CA THR A 257 10.91 -4.71 23.13
C THR A 257 10.72 -4.76 24.63
N GLY A 258 11.32 -3.83 25.38
CA GLY A 258 11.02 -3.66 26.79
C GLY A 258 11.84 -2.57 27.47
N TYR A 259 11.55 -2.31 28.73
CA TYR A 259 12.28 -1.33 29.55
C TYR A 259 12.03 -1.52 31.04
N LEU A 260 12.96 -1.05 31.87
CA LEU A 260 12.85 -0.99 33.32
C LEU A 260 13.00 0.46 33.76
N ALA A 261 11.88 1.12 34.07
CA ALA A 261 11.84 2.55 34.39
C ALA A 261 11.90 2.86 35.89
N ASP A 262 11.97 1.82 36.72
CA ASP A 262 11.93 1.92 38.18
C ASP A 262 12.52 0.62 38.75
N VAL A 263 13.19 0.68 39.89
CA VAL A 263 13.81 -0.48 40.56
C VAL A 263 13.50 -0.46 42.04
N GLN A 264 13.34 -1.64 42.66
CA GLN A 264 13.14 -1.74 44.10
C GLN A 264 14.28 -2.51 44.77
N GLY A 265 14.96 -1.90 45.73
CA GLY A 265 16.08 -2.49 46.49
C GLY A 265 16.31 -1.73 47.81
N THR A 266 16.84 -2.40 48.83
CA THR A 266 16.72 -2.00 50.25
C THR A 266 17.52 -0.77 50.72
N SER A 267 18.15 0.05 49.87
CA SER A 267 18.89 1.24 50.38
C SER A 267 19.40 2.28 49.37
N VAL A 268 19.01 2.30 48.09
CA VAL A 268 19.52 3.32 47.14
C VAL A 268 18.44 3.73 46.16
N GLY A 269 18.35 5.04 45.84
CA GLY A 269 17.49 5.52 44.76
C GLY A 269 17.89 4.93 43.40
N ASP A 270 16.99 5.05 42.42
CA ASP A 270 17.01 4.41 41.08
C ASP A 270 18.25 4.70 40.20
N SER A 271 19.21 5.46 40.74
CA SER A 271 20.43 5.87 40.08
C SER A 271 21.18 4.69 39.45
N SER A 272 21.23 4.71 38.12
CA SER A 272 22.04 3.83 37.26
C SER A 272 21.47 2.44 36.96
N TYR A 273 20.28 2.04 37.41
CA TYR A 273 19.77 0.67 37.18
C TYR A 273 18.67 0.56 36.12
N GLU A 274 18.18 1.69 35.60
CA GLU A 274 17.22 1.71 34.51
C GLU A 274 17.88 1.39 33.17
N TYR A 275 17.14 0.68 32.31
CA TYR A 275 17.59 0.30 30.98
C TYR A 275 16.42 0.06 30.02
N VAL A 276 16.71 0.11 28.72
CA VAL A 276 15.81 -0.23 27.62
C VAL A 276 16.33 -1.46 26.91
N GLN A 277 15.44 -2.40 26.59
CA GLN A 277 15.71 -3.57 25.76
C GLN A 277 15.25 -3.31 24.32
N LEU A 278 16.14 -3.57 23.38
CA LEU A 278 15.90 -3.49 21.94
C LEU A 278 16.13 -4.86 21.29
N MET A 279 15.53 -5.08 20.12
CA MET A 279 15.80 -6.21 19.24
C MET A 279 16.23 -5.72 17.85
N ALA A 280 17.23 -6.38 17.25
CA ALA A 280 17.63 -6.13 15.88
C ALA A 280 16.74 -6.88 14.88
N THR A 281 16.22 -6.18 13.86
CA THR A 281 15.37 -6.79 12.82
C THR A 281 16.14 -7.24 11.59
N ARG A 282 17.44 -6.92 11.56
CA ARG A 282 18.45 -7.34 10.58
C ARG A 282 19.81 -7.40 11.26
N ASP A 283 20.81 -7.93 10.57
CA ASP A 283 22.20 -7.78 11.01
C ASP A 283 22.63 -6.31 10.94
N ILE A 284 23.36 -5.86 11.95
CA ILE A 284 23.82 -4.48 12.08
C ILE A 284 25.29 -4.47 12.49
N ASP A 285 26.09 -3.76 11.72
CA ASP A 285 27.37 -3.22 12.16
C ASP A 285 27.15 -1.76 12.58
N PHE A 286 27.28 -1.49 13.88
CA PHE A 286 27.06 -0.18 14.48
C PHE A 286 28.17 0.81 14.19
N THR A 287 29.31 0.37 13.65
CA THR A 287 30.38 1.28 13.20
C THR A 287 30.08 1.88 11.82
N VAL A 288 29.20 1.21 11.06
CA VAL A 288 28.74 1.63 9.73
C VAL A 288 27.35 2.27 9.82
N ASN A 289 26.45 1.66 10.59
CA ASN A 289 25.09 2.12 10.81
C ASN A 289 24.96 2.63 12.24
N ASN A 290 25.19 3.93 12.44
CA ASN A 290 25.12 4.51 13.78
C ASN A 290 23.66 4.78 14.18
N PHE A 291 23.31 4.46 15.41
CA PHE A 291 22.00 4.74 16.01
C PHE A 291 22.14 5.65 17.23
N SER A 292 21.02 6.14 17.73
CA SER A 292 20.92 6.70 19.07
C SER A 292 19.57 6.39 19.70
N MET A 293 19.55 6.31 21.02
CA MET A 293 18.34 6.25 21.82
C MET A 293 18.14 7.57 22.55
N VAL A 294 16.92 8.10 22.52
CA VAL A 294 16.53 9.27 23.31
C VAL A 294 15.38 8.91 24.23
N THR A 295 15.50 9.24 25.51
CA THR A 295 14.42 9.13 26.50
C THR A 295 13.88 10.51 26.86
N THR A 296 12.64 10.58 27.36
CA THR A 296 12.03 11.85 27.79
C THR A 296 11.46 11.77 29.19
N ASN A 297 11.56 12.88 29.91
CA ASN A 297 10.94 13.12 31.21
C ASN A 297 10.10 14.41 31.13
N ASN A 298 8.78 14.27 31.26
CA ASN A 298 7.84 15.38 31.18
C ASN A 298 7.20 15.72 32.53
N ALA A 299 7.89 15.44 33.64
CA ALA A 299 7.51 15.96 34.94
C ALA A 299 7.46 17.50 34.92
N GLY A 300 6.54 18.10 35.69
CA GLY A 300 6.37 19.55 35.73
C GLY A 300 7.64 20.32 36.16
N ALA A 301 8.51 19.68 36.95
CA ALA A 301 9.79 20.23 37.39
C ALA A 301 10.96 19.96 36.42
N ALA A 302 10.78 19.15 35.36
CA ALA A 302 11.84 18.86 34.40
C ALA A 302 12.12 20.09 33.53
N THR A 303 13.36 20.57 33.57
CA THR A 303 13.81 21.75 32.82
C THR A 303 14.42 21.37 31.47
N PRO A 304 14.19 22.16 30.40
CA PRO A 304 13.29 23.31 30.35
C PRO A 304 11.80 22.92 30.48
N THR A 305 11.02 23.76 31.15
CA THR A 305 9.57 23.55 31.35
C THR A 305 8.75 23.88 30.09
N GLY A 306 7.47 23.49 30.05
CA GLY A 306 6.57 23.78 28.93
C GLY A 306 6.62 22.75 27.79
N PHE A 307 6.14 23.11 26.60
CA PHE A 307 6.12 22.18 25.45
C PHE A 307 7.50 22.12 24.76
N PRO A 308 8.01 20.93 24.41
CA PRO A 308 9.38 20.75 23.91
C PRO A 308 9.55 21.35 22.51
N ALA A 309 10.11 22.56 22.44
CA ALA A 309 10.31 23.27 21.18
C ALA A 309 11.26 22.53 20.22
N ASN A 310 12.29 21.86 20.78
CA ASN A 310 13.23 21.05 20.01
C ASN A 310 12.87 19.55 20.01
N GLY A 311 11.66 19.18 20.43
CA GLY A 311 11.21 17.79 20.50
C GLY A 311 12.17 16.89 21.27
N TRP A 312 12.64 15.82 20.61
CA TRP A 312 13.60 14.88 21.18
C TRP A 312 14.96 15.52 21.51
N ALA A 313 15.35 16.58 20.82
CA ALA A 313 16.61 17.30 21.02
C ALA A 313 16.53 18.42 22.08
N THR A 314 15.52 18.39 22.97
CA THR A 314 15.32 19.44 23.98
C THR A 314 16.45 19.52 25.02
N GLY A 315 17.03 18.39 25.43
CA GLY A 315 18.12 18.34 26.40
C GLY A 315 17.69 18.68 27.82
N GLY A 316 18.63 19.15 28.65
CA GLY A 316 18.37 19.44 30.07
C GLY A 316 17.93 18.18 30.84
N LEU A 317 16.97 18.33 31.74
CA LEU A 317 16.29 17.22 32.41
C LEU A 317 15.10 16.67 31.60
N ARG A 318 14.83 17.24 30.42
CA ARG A 318 13.69 16.86 29.56
C ARG A 318 13.97 15.66 28.69
N THR A 319 15.14 15.62 28.05
CA THR A 319 15.52 14.51 27.18
C THR A 319 16.99 14.15 27.36
N TYR A 320 17.29 12.85 27.26
CA TYR A 320 18.63 12.32 27.43
C TYR A 320 18.96 11.38 26.28
N LYS A 321 20.13 11.56 25.63
CA LYS A 321 20.54 10.76 24.48
C LYS A 321 21.73 9.85 24.79
N ILE A 322 21.67 8.63 24.27
CA ILE A 322 22.75 7.64 24.26
C ILE A 322 23.02 7.22 22.81
N ASN A 323 24.26 7.35 22.34
CA ASN A 323 24.69 6.86 21.03
C ASN A 323 24.91 5.34 21.05
N ILE A 324 24.62 4.70 19.92
CA ILE A 324 24.77 3.27 19.66
C ILE A 324 25.59 3.16 18.36
N ASN A 325 26.91 3.12 18.48
CA ASN A 325 27.82 3.38 17.35
C ASN A 325 29.09 2.48 17.34
N SER A 326 29.03 1.33 18.00
CA SER A 326 30.17 0.39 18.08
C SER A 326 29.72 -1.06 18.18
N GLY A 327 30.49 -1.96 17.58
CA GLY A 327 30.21 -3.41 17.63
C GLY A 327 29.14 -3.85 16.64
N THR A 328 28.68 -5.09 16.78
CA THR A 328 27.74 -5.72 15.86
C THR A 328 26.64 -6.49 16.60
N ILE A 329 25.51 -6.69 15.93
CA ILE A 329 24.42 -7.54 16.41
C ILE A 329 23.76 -8.28 15.24
N SER A 330 23.38 -9.54 15.46
CA SER A 330 22.64 -10.32 14.47
C SER A 330 21.13 -10.12 14.58
N LYS A 331 20.42 -10.32 13.47
CA LYS A 331 18.95 -10.34 13.42
C LYS A 331 18.37 -11.23 14.53
N GLY A 332 17.32 -10.74 15.19
CA GLY A 332 16.60 -11.42 16.26
C GLY A 332 17.28 -11.38 17.63
N GLN A 333 18.53 -10.91 17.73
CA GLN A 333 19.20 -10.77 19.00
C GLN A 333 18.75 -9.50 19.75
N TYR A 334 18.81 -9.58 21.08
CA TYR A 334 18.52 -8.48 21.98
C TYR A 334 19.78 -7.69 22.35
N LEU A 335 19.60 -6.41 22.59
CA LEU A 335 20.59 -5.55 23.24
C LEU A 335 19.92 -4.64 24.27
N TYR A 336 20.72 -4.16 25.22
CA TYR A 336 20.26 -3.33 26.32
C TYR A 336 21.01 -2.00 26.31
N VAL A 337 20.30 -0.91 26.63
CA VAL A 337 20.85 0.44 26.69
C VAL A 337 20.54 1.01 28.07
N GLY A 338 21.58 1.31 28.86
CA GLY A 338 21.44 1.71 30.26
C GLY A 338 22.80 1.96 30.90
N SER A 339 22.89 1.87 32.22
CA SER A 339 24.17 2.06 32.93
C SER A 339 24.66 0.77 33.57
N ASN A 340 24.08 0.41 34.71
CA ASN A 340 24.40 -0.79 35.45
C ASN A 340 23.71 -2.00 34.81
N LYS A 341 24.37 -3.17 34.86
CA LYS A 341 23.94 -4.42 34.23
C LYS A 341 23.34 -5.42 35.22
N ASN A 342 23.04 -5.00 36.44
CA ASN A 342 22.18 -5.75 37.36
C ASN A 342 20.72 -5.68 36.89
N ILE A 343 20.03 -6.83 36.84
CA ILE A 343 18.69 -6.97 36.22
C ILE A 343 17.62 -6.12 36.92
N TRP A 344 17.71 -5.95 38.25
CA TRP A 344 16.70 -5.32 39.09
C TRP A 344 17.32 -4.68 40.33
N GLY A 345 18.10 -3.62 40.12
CA GLY A 345 18.72 -2.85 41.21
C GLY A 345 19.97 -3.50 41.85
N PRO A 346 20.55 -2.86 42.88
CA PRO A 346 21.77 -3.33 43.54
C PRO A 346 21.65 -4.75 44.08
N GLY A 347 22.68 -5.58 43.84
CA GLY A 347 22.74 -6.95 44.36
C GLY A 347 21.84 -7.97 43.64
N SER A 348 21.11 -7.55 42.60
CA SER A 348 20.36 -8.48 41.75
C SER A 348 21.27 -9.21 40.75
N THR A 349 20.75 -10.20 40.03
CA THR A 349 21.47 -10.97 39.01
C THR A 349 22.20 -10.05 38.02
N ASP A 350 23.51 -10.26 37.84
CA ASP A 350 24.30 -9.60 36.80
C ASP A 350 23.97 -10.22 35.43
N ILE A 351 23.54 -9.37 34.49
CA ILE A 351 23.23 -9.73 33.11
C ILE A 351 24.24 -9.10 32.13
N SER A 352 25.48 -8.91 32.58
CA SER A 352 26.59 -8.38 31.78
C SER A 352 26.97 -9.23 30.56
N SER A 353 26.57 -10.50 30.53
CA SER A 353 26.74 -11.41 29.40
C SER A 353 25.88 -11.06 28.19
N ALA A 354 24.83 -10.25 28.36
CA ALA A 354 24.03 -9.73 27.26
C ALA A 354 24.80 -8.66 26.45
N LYS A 355 24.22 -8.23 25.33
CA LYS A 355 24.77 -7.11 24.55
C LYS A 355 24.34 -5.79 25.18
N TRP A 356 25.29 -4.90 25.45
CA TRP A 356 25.04 -3.64 26.15
C TRP A 356 25.67 -2.44 25.45
N PHE A 357 24.92 -1.34 25.39
CA PHE A 357 25.45 0.01 25.25
C PHE A 357 25.32 0.72 26.59
N THR A 358 26.46 0.87 27.27
CA THR A 358 26.51 1.39 28.63
C THR A 358 26.82 2.89 28.63
N LYS A 359 26.02 3.67 29.35
CA LYS A 359 26.30 5.07 29.67
C LYS A 359 25.91 5.37 31.11
N ALA A 360 26.87 5.89 31.90
CA ALA A 360 26.67 6.27 33.30
C ALA A 360 25.86 7.57 33.44
N TYR A 361 24.58 7.52 33.08
CA TYR A 361 23.70 8.69 32.99
C TYR A 361 23.51 9.46 34.31
N ALA A 362 23.78 8.82 35.46
CA ALA A 362 23.76 9.47 36.77
C ALA A 362 24.91 10.48 36.96
N SER A 363 26.01 10.34 36.23
CA SER A 363 27.21 11.18 36.37
C SER A 363 27.70 11.78 35.06
N THR A 364 27.15 11.35 33.92
CA THR A 364 27.58 11.75 32.59
C THR A 364 26.43 12.41 31.85
N PRO A 365 26.63 13.57 31.21
CA PRO A 365 25.66 14.15 30.29
C PRO A 365 25.39 13.24 29.09
N GLY A 366 24.20 13.38 28.49
CA GLY A 366 23.82 12.69 27.26
C GLY A 366 24.68 13.10 26.07
N ASP A 367 24.65 12.30 24.99
CA ASP A 367 25.56 12.48 23.85
C ASP A 367 25.17 13.70 23.01
N GLY A 368 25.63 14.89 23.39
CA GLY A 368 25.31 16.15 22.73
C GLY A 368 24.11 16.89 23.33
N PHE A 369 23.20 16.21 24.03
CA PHE A 369 22.19 16.85 24.88
C PHE A 369 21.71 15.94 26.01
N GLY A 370 21.18 16.58 27.06
CA GLY A 370 20.69 15.92 28.28
C GLY A 370 21.68 16.05 29.43
N ASN A 371 21.22 16.52 30.58
CA ASN A 371 22.04 16.61 31.78
C ASN A 371 22.16 15.24 32.43
N ALA A 372 23.24 15.03 33.18
CA ALA A 372 23.29 13.88 34.09
C ALA A 372 22.10 13.94 35.06
N ALA A 373 21.44 12.81 35.26
CA ALA A 373 20.24 12.70 36.07
C ALA A 373 20.21 11.35 36.78
N THR A 374 19.63 11.30 37.98
CA THR A 374 19.51 10.05 38.74
C THR A 374 18.56 9.04 38.10
N ASN A 375 17.81 9.44 37.07
CA ASN A 375 16.94 8.57 36.30
C ASN A 375 17.13 8.83 34.78
N LEU A 376 17.33 7.76 34.01
CA LEU A 376 17.30 7.70 32.55
C LEU A 376 15.86 7.68 32.02
N LEU A 377 14.97 6.99 32.71
CA LEU A 377 13.56 6.79 32.36
C LEU A 377 12.69 7.51 33.40
N ALA A 378 11.58 8.08 32.98
CA ALA A 378 10.77 8.89 33.88
C ALA A 378 9.75 8.02 34.62
N ASN A 379 9.78 8.08 35.95
CA ASN A 379 8.86 7.38 36.86
C ASN A 379 7.84 8.31 37.54
N SER A 380 7.73 9.56 37.10
CA SER A 380 6.84 10.57 37.71
C SER A 380 5.33 10.35 37.50
N GLY A 381 4.94 9.31 36.75
CA GLY A 381 3.57 9.10 36.29
C GLY A 381 3.11 10.04 35.16
N ASN A 382 3.88 11.08 34.80
CA ASN A 382 3.64 11.86 33.58
C ASN A 382 4.02 11.07 32.32
N ALA A 383 3.62 11.57 31.16
CA ALA A 383 4.01 10.99 29.88
C ALA A 383 5.54 10.93 29.76
N ALA A 384 6.05 9.76 29.40
CA ALA A 384 7.46 9.50 29.15
C ALA A 384 7.59 8.79 27.80
N GLY A 385 8.73 8.94 27.15
CA GLY A 385 8.94 8.44 25.79
C GLY A 385 10.31 7.82 25.61
N ILE A 386 10.38 6.81 24.76
CA ILE A 386 11.61 6.17 24.29
C ILE A 386 11.56 6.20 22.76
N ALA A 387 12.59 6.74 22.14
CA ALA A 387 12.72 6.80 20.68
C ALA A 387 14.10 6.32 20.24
N ILE A 388 14.12 5.55 19.16
CA ILE A 388 15.33 5.09 18.48
C ILE A 388 15.47 5.86 17.18
N PHE A 389 16.70 6.31 16.89
CA PHE A 389 17.05 7.00 15.65
C PHE A 389 18.16 6.23 14.95
N ASP A 390 18.10 6.12 13.63
CA ASP A 390 19.15 5.60 12.75
C ASP A 390 20.21 6.66 12.41
N GLN A 391 20.43 7.57 13.35
CA GLN A 391 21.41 8.64 13.27
C GLN A 391 21.81 9.08 14.68
N THR A 392 23.01 9.64 14.81
CA THR A 392 23.50 10.20 16.07
C THR A 392 23.24 11.70 16.16
N ASN A 393 23.12 12.42 15.04
CA ASN A 393 22.74 13.82 15.05
C ASN A 393 21.21 13.93 15.09
N VAL A 394 20.64 14.23 16.27
CA VAL A 394 19.20 14.35 16.48
C VAL A 394 18.85 15.82 16.67
N THR A 395 17.89 16.28 15.88
CA THR A 395 17.35 17.65 15.83
C THR A 395 15.85 17.65 16.09
N ALA A 396 15.22 18.83 16.11
CA ALA A 396 13.77 18.97 16.26
C ALA A 396 12.95 18.27 15.15
N ASP A 397 13.55 18.11 13.97
CA ASP A 397 12.91 17.50 12.79
C ASP A 397 13.27 16.03 12.59
N SER A 398 14.11 15.46 13.45
CA SER A 398 14.48 14.05 13.37
C SER A 398 13.27 13.15 13.64
N ILE A 399 13.05 12.18 12.76
CA ILE A 399 11.98 11.19 12.87
C ILE A 399 12.58 9.87 13.36
N PRO A 400 12.08 9.29 14.46
CA PRO A 400 12.59 8.02 14.97
C PRO A 400 12.29 6.86 14.01
N VAL A 401 13.04 5.76 14.14
CA VAL A 401 12.73 4.49 13.47
C VAL A 401 11.78 3.63 14.27
N ASP A 402 11.78 3.77 15.60
CA ASP A 402 10.78 3.21 16.49
C ASP A 402 10.59 4.12 17.71
N VAL A 403 9.36 4.16 18.23
CA VAL A 403 8.99 5.06 19.31
C VAL A 403 7.83 4.48 20.11
N ILE A 404 7.90 4.64 21.44
CA ILE A 404 6.78 4.39 22.35
C ILE A 404 6.66 5.52 23.37
N PHE A 405 5.44 5.71 23.87
CA PHE A 405 5.16 6.50 25.05
C PHE A 405 4.50 5.65 26.13
N TYR A 406 4.75 6.00 27.39
CA TYR A 406 4.13 5.37 28.55
C TYR A 406 3.79 6.40 29.63
N GLY A 407 2.99 5.99 30.61
CA GLY A 407 2.58 6.85 31.72
C GLY A 407 1.37 7.73 31.40
N GLY A 408 1.32 8.89 32.03
CA GLY A 408 0.15 9.78 32.04
C GLY A 408 0.19 10.87 30.98
N ASN A 409 -0.06 12.12 31.41
CA ASN A 409 -0.07 13.30 30.55
C ASN A 409 1.13 14.20 30.88
N GLY A 410 1.23 15.36 30.22
CA GLY A 410 2.29 16.33 30.45
C GLY A 410 2.36 17.34 29.31
N SER A 411 3.27 18.31 29.40
CA SER A 411 3.52 19.25 28.31
C SER A 411 4.32 18.57 27.20
N VAL A 412 3.66 17.69 26.42
CA VAL A 412 4.28 16.85 25.37
C VAL A 412 3.96 17.30 23.95
N TYR A 413 2.87 18.04 23.75
CA TYR A 413 2.47 18.58 22.45
C TYR A 413 1.64 19.85 22.59
N SER A 414 1.92 20.83 21.73
CA SER A 414 1.11 22.03 21.51
C SER A 414 0.95 22.28 20.01
N PRO A 415 -0.26 22.61 19.52
CA PRO A 415 -0.48 22.90 18.11
C PRO A 415 0.19 24.19 17.63
N GLY A 416 0.70 25.03 18.53
CA GLY A 416 1.47 26.23 18.19
C GLY A 416 0.64 27.50 17.98
N PRO A 417 1.15 28.49 17.20
CA PRO A 417 2.28 28.41 16.25
C PRO A 417 3.69 28.79 16.83
N PRO A 418 4.80 28.12 16.41
CA PRO A 418 4.84 26.87 15.66
C PRO A 418 4.44 25.69 16.55
N ALA A 419 4.00 24.58 15.94
CA ALA A 419 3.71 23.35 16.68
C ALA A 419 4.97 22.86 17.40
N ARG A 420 4.81 22.34 18.62
CA ARG A 420 5.90 21.85 19.47
C ARG A 420 5.54 20.48 19.98
N GLY A 421 6.47 19.55 19.99
CA GLY A 421 6.21 18.20 20.49
C GLY A 421 7.25 17.19 20.07
N TYR A 422 7.04 15.95 20.48
CA TYR A 422 7.87 14.82 20.09
C TYR A 422 7.40 14.22 18.76
N ARG A 423 8.29 14.19 17.77
CA ARG A 423 8.02 13.55 16.47
C ARG A 423 7.77 12.05 16.65
N ILE A 424 6.82 11.50 15.90
CA ILE A 424 6.57 10.07 15.83
C ILE A 424 6.91 9.50 14.46
N THR A 425 6.95 8.18 14.36
CA THR A 425 6.96 7.42 13.12
C THR A 425 5.74 6.50 13.08
N ASN A 426 5.48 5.88 11.92
CA ASN A 426 4.42 4.89 11.83
C ASN A 426 4.79 3.67 12.67
N THR A 427 3.94 3.32 13.63
CA THR A 427 4.08 2.16 14.51
C THR A 427 2.71 1.51 14.70
N ASP A 428 2.63 0.52 15.56
CA ASP A 428 1.37 -0.01 16.09
C ASP A 428 0.48 1.04 16.81
N TYR A 429 1.07 2.09 17.38
CA TYR A 429 0.35 3.11 18.15
C TYR A 429 0.12 4.42 17.41
N TYR A 430 0.90 4.69 16.35
CA TYR A 430 1.00 6.01 15.75
C TYR A 430 1.01 5.96 14.23
N ASP A 431 0.40 6.97 13.62
CA ASP A 431 0.46 7.22 12.19
C ASP A 431 0.87 8.68 11.93
N THR A 432 1.86 8.91 11.08
CA THR A 432 2.31 10.25 10.66
C THR A 432 1.25 11.01 9.85
N ARG A 433 0.29 10.29 9.28
CA ARG A 433 -0.91 10.83 8.62
C ARG A 433 -2.15 10.18 9.21
N ASN A 434 -3.18 10.99 9.44
CA ASN A 434 -4.43 10.50 10.00
C ASN A 434 -5.06 9.45 9.07
N PRO A 435 -5.35 8.23 9.56
CA PRO A 435 -5.88 7.17 8.70
C PRO A 435 -7.21 7.51 8.03
N ALA A 436 -8.05 8.35 8.65
CA ALA A 436 -9.38 8.68 8.16
C ALA A 436 -9.37 9.81 7.11
N ASN A 437 -8.48 10.79 7.21
CA ASN A 437 -8.50 11.98 6.35
C ASN A 437 -7.15 12.38 5.74
N GLN A 438 -6.09 11.60 5.98
CA GLN A 438 -4.73 11.78 5.44
C GLN A 438 -4.01 13.08 5.87
N ALA A 439 -4.59 13.87 6.79
CA ALA A 439 -3.95 15.06 7.35
C ALA A 439 -2.67 14.69 8.11
N LEU A 440 -1.63 15.53 8.00
CA LEU A 440 -0.39 15.33 8.73
C LEU A 440 -0.64 15.44 10.24
N GLN A 441 -0.13 14.47 11.00
CA GLN A 441 -0.17 14.46 12.47
C GLN A 441 1.16 13.95 13.06
N PRO A 442 2.29 14.62 12.78
CA PRO A 442 3.61 14.04 13.00
C PRO A 442 4.09 14.03 14.46
N TYR A 443 3.24 14.37 15.42
CA TYR A 443 3.59 14.46 16.84
C TYR A 443 2.76 13.49 17.69
N PHE A 444 3.37 13.02 18.79
CA PHE A 444 2.62 12.37 19.86
C PHE A 444 1.58 13.34 20.45
N ASN A 445 0.38 12.84 20.78
CA ASN A 445 -0.81 13.62 21.17
C ASN A 445 -1.35 14.61 20.13
N MET A 446 -0.96 14.48 18.85
CA MET A 446 -1.61 15.20 17.75
C MET A 446 -2.62 14.31 17.04
N GLY A 447 -3.84 14.80 16.82
CA GLY A 447 -4.87 14.07 16.09
C GLY A 447 -5.20 12.74 16.77
N SER A 448 -5.06 11.64 16.05
CA SER A 448 -5.33 10.29 16.56
C SER A 448 -4.16 9.65 17.33
N ASN A 449 -2.99 10.30 17.41
CA ASN A 449 -1.77 9.74 17.99
C ASN A 449 -1.74 9.86 19.53
N THR A 450 -2.77 9.39 20.22
CA THR A 450 -2.92 9.48 21.67
C THR A 450 -2.55 8.21 22.43
N GLY A 451 -2.23 7.12 21.70
CA GLY A 451 -1.89 5.82 22.28
C GLY A 451 -0.64 5.86 23.16
N LYS A 452 -0.68 5.20 24.31
CA LYS A 452 0.46 5.08 25.23
C LYS A 452 0.30 3.85 26.12
N LEU A 453 1.42 3.31 26.59
CA LEU A 453 1.46 2.20 27.50
C LEU A 453 1.18 2.65 28.95
N GLY A 454 0.72 1.71 29.78
CA GLY A 454 0.60 1.93 31.22
C GLY A 454 1.97 2.12 31.88
N PHE A 455 1.97 2.72 33.09
CA PHE A 455 3.17 2.76 33.92
C PHE A 455 3.30 1.44 34.70
N ALA A 456 4.44 0.76 34.59
CA ALA A 456 4.65 -0.56 35.18
C ALA A 456 5.26 -0.55 36.58
N GLY A 457 5.60 0.63 37.13
CA GLY A 457 6.34 0.73 38.39
C GLY A 457 7.65 -0.08 38.35
N ALA A 458 8.01 -0.71 39.46
CA ALA A 458 9.22 -1.53 39.61
C ALA A 458 9.23 -2.86 38.82
N ASN A 459 8.23 -3.11 37.97
CA ASN A 459 8.20 -4.28 37.10
C ASN A 459 8.92 -3.99 35.77
N PHE A 460 9.52 -5.01 35.18
CA PHE A 460 10.00 -4.91 33.81
C PHE A 460 8.82 -4.80 32.85
N SER A 461 8.83 -3.77 32.02
CA SER A 461 7.84 -3.57 30.96
C SER A 461 8.22 -4.43 29.77
N LYS A 462 7.69 -5.65 29.68
CA LYS A 462 7.94 -6.56 28.55
C LYS A 462 6.92 -6.30 27.45
N LEU A 463 7.39 -5.97 26.25
CA LEU A 463 6.53 -5.68 25.11
C LEU A 463 6.49 -6.90 24.19
N GLY A 464 5.27 -7.37 23.90
CA GLY A 464 5.03 -8.48 22.98
C GLY A 464 4.22 -8.07 21.77
N GLY A 465 4.61 -8.53 20.58
CA GLY A 465 4.00 -8.16 19.30
C GLY A 465 4.81 -8.74 18.15
N THR A 466 4.32 -8.56 16.92
CA THR A 466 4.98 -9.09 15.72
C THR A 466 5.33 -7.95 14.79
N TYR A 467 6.60 -7.81 14.44
CA TYR A 467 7.09 -6.78 13.50
C TYR A 467 7.40 -7.39 12.13
N SER A 468 6.81 -6.84 11.07
CA SER A 468 7.01 -7.29 9.69
C SER A 468 8.12 -6.49 9.01
N ILE A 469 9.20 -7.19 8.61
CA ILE A 469 10.31 -6.57 7.85
C ILE A 469 9.96 -6.33 6.38
N LEU A 470 8.87 -6.91 5.87
CA LEU A 470 8.34 -6.62 4.53
C LEU A 470 7.63 -5.28 4.47
N THR A 471 6.83 -5.00 5.48
CA THR A 471 5.92 -3.83 5.47
C THR A 471 6.45 -2.66 6.29
N GLY A 472 7.46 -2.89 7.13
CA GLY A 472 7.94 -1.90 8.09
C GLY A 472 6.91 -1.55 9.16
N ARG A 473 5.99 -2.47 9.46
CA ARG A 473 4.88 -2.27 10.40
C ARG A 473 4.75 -3.44 11.36
N TRP A 474 4.13 -3.17 12.48
CA TRP A 474 3.68 -4.20 13.41
C TRP A 474 2.43 -4.88 12.87
N SER A 475 2.51 -6.17 12.56
CA SER A 475 1.36 -6.99 12.15
C SER A 475 0.52 -7.42 13.36
N THR A 476 1.13 -7.46 14.54
CA THR A 476 0.43 -7.51 15.83
C THR A 476 0.98 -6.41 16.72
N ALA A 477 0.10 -5.55 17.25
CA ALA A 477 0.46 -4.42 18.09
C ALA A 477 1.21 -4.87 19.36
N ARG A 478 2.16 -4.05 19.82
CA ARG A 478 2.87 -4.29 21.05
C ARG A 478 1.92 -4.18 22.23
N THR A 479 1.91 -5.21 23.07
CA THR A 479 1.18 -5.23 24.33
C THR A 479 2.16 -5.20 25.50
N LEU A 480 1.87 -4.36 26.50
CA LEU A 480 2.64 -4.31 27.74
C LEU A 480 2.26 -5.49 28.65
N THR A 481 3.25 -6.30 29.01
CA THR A 481 3.19 -7.27 30.10
C THR A 481 4.12 -6.80 31.21
N GLN A 482 3.58 -6.61 32.41
CA GLN A 482 4.40 -6.28 33.57
C GLN A 482 5.00 -7.56 34.14
N VAL A 483 6.33 -7.66 34.13
CA VAL A 483 7.05 -8.83 34.64
C VAL A 483 7.66 -8.46 35.99
N PRO A 484 7.15 -9.04 37.10
CA PRO A 484 7.77 -8.88 38.41
C PRO A 484 9.18 -9.45 38.39
N LEU A 485 10.14 -8.65 38.85
CA LEU A 485 11.52 -9.07 39.01
C LEU A 485 11.85 -9.29 40.49
N THR A 486 12.83 -10.14 40.71
CA THR A 486 13.43 -10.44 42.02
C THR A 486 14.94 -10.31 41.89
N LEU A 487 15.65 -10.27 43.02
CA LEU A 487 17.12 -10.22 43.00
C LEU A 487 17.76 -11.42 42.27
N SER A 488 17.04 -12.54 42.13
CA SER A 488 17.52 -13.75 41.46
C SER A 488 16.89 -14.01 40.07
N SER A 489 16.14 -13.05 39.52
CA SER A 489 15.49 -13.24 38.21
C SER A 489 16.54 -13.44 37.10
N PRO A 490 16.43 -14.49 36.26
CA PRO A 490 17.36 -14.71 35.17
C PRO A 490 17.05 -13.83 33.96
N LEU A 491 18.06 -13.57 33.11
CA LEU A 491 17.91 -12.79 31.87
C LEU A 491 16.75 -13.27 30.98
N SER A 492 16.51 -14.59 30.92
CA SER A 492 15.49 -15.19 30.07
C SER A 492 14.06 -14.70 30.35
N VAL A 493 13.77 -14.13 31.52
CA VAL A 493 12.44 -13.57 31.80
C VAL A 493 12.17 -12.28 31.01
N LEU A 494 13.21 -11.56 30.60
CA LEU A 494 13.08 -10.30 29.86
C LEU A 494 12.79 -10.52 28.36
N GLU A 495 13.21 -11.64 27.79
CA GLU A 495 13.27 -11.87 26.34
C GLU A 495 12.13 -12.76 25.82
N GLY A 496 11.83 -12.70 24.52
CA GLY A 496 11.00 -13.68 23.81
C GLY A 496 9.52 -13.34 23.60
N ALA A 497 9.07 -12.14 23.96
CA ALA A 497 7.66 -11.73 23.71
C ALA A 497 7.45 -11.11 22.32
N THR A 498 8.50 -10.55 21.71
CA THR A 498 8.42 -9.95 20.37
C THR A 498 8.94 -10.92 19.32
N THR A 499 8.29 -10.97 18.16
CA THR A 499 8.69 -11.80 17.01
C THR A 499 8.87 -10.95 15.74
N ILE A 500 9.62 -11.49 14.78
CA ILE A 500 9.84 -10.88 13.46
C ILE A 500 9.13 -11.74 12.41
N GLU A 501 8.30 -11.10 11.59
CA GLU A 501 7.64 -11.68 10.43
C GLU A 501 8.42 -11.30 9.16
N GLU A 502 8.65 -12.30 8.30
CA GLU A 502 9.46 -12.20 7.08
C GLU A 502 8.66 -12.08 5.81
#